data_AF-A0A0G2JGP5-F1
#
_entry.id   AF-A0A0G2JGP5-F1
#
_cell.length_a   1.000
_cell.length_b   1.000
_cell.length_c   1.000
_cell.angle_alpha   90.00
_cell.angle_beta   90.00
_cell.angle_gamma   90.00
#
_symmetry.space_group_name_H-M   'P 1'
#
loop_
_entity.id
_entity.type
_entity.pdbx_description
1 polymer ?
#
loop_
_entity_poly.entity_id
_entity_poly.type
_entity_poly.pdbx_seq_one_letter_code
_entity_poly.pdbx_strand_id
1 'polypeptide(L)'
;MKTKLSTCNVWSLLLVLLVWDPVRLVLANIQEDEAKNNITIFTRILDRLLDGYDNRLRPGLGDSITEVFTNIYVTSFGPVSDTDMVL
;
A
#
# COMPACT_ATOMS: atom_id res chain seq x y z
N MET A 1 58.36 15.29 -7.71
CA MET A 1 57.65 14.42 -8.67
C MET A 1 56.36 13.81 -8.09
N LYS A 2 55.60 14.54 -7.23
CA LYS A 2 54.43 14.00 -6.50
C LYS A 2 53.09 14.71 -6.80
N THR A 3 53.10 15.83 -7.53
CA THR A 3 51.91 16.68 -7.73
C THR A 3 50.95 16.18 -8.82
N LYS A 4 51.46 15.52 -9.87
CA LYS A 4 50.66 15.01 -10.99
C LYS A 4 49.68 13.87 -10.60
N LEU A 5 50.03 13.06 -9.60
CA LEU A 5 49.20 11.93 -9.16
C LEU A 5 47.98 12.39 -8.35
N SER A 6 48.11 13.49 -7.60
CA SER A 6 47.01 14.08 -6.83
C SER A 6 45.97 14.72 -7.74
N THR A 7 46.39 15.46 -8.78
CA THR A 7 45.47 16.17 -9.69
C THR A 7 44.58 15.23 -10.51
N CYS A 8 45.10 14.09 -10.97
CA CYS A 8 44.27 13.06 -11.64
C CYS A 8 43.22 12.48 -10.68
N ASN A 9 43.60 12.29 -9.40
CA ASN A 9 42.70 11.74 -8.39
C ASN A 9 41.58 12.73 -8.04
N VAL A 10 41.88 14.03 -7.85
CA VAL A 10 40.81 15.03 -7.61
C VAL A 10 39.90 15.23 -8.82
N TRP A 11 40.43 15.16 -10.05
CA TRP A 11 39.59 15.29 -11.25
C TRP A 11 38.67 14.09 -11.45
N SER A 12 39.16 12.87 -11.16
CA SER A 12 38.34 11.66 -11.13
C SER A 12 37.23 11.76 -10.07
N LEU A 13 37.55 12.27 -8.88
CA LEU A 13 36.59 12.45 -7.79
C LEU A 13 35.50 13.47 -8.14
N LEU A 14 35.86 14.55 -8.83
CA LEU A 14 34.92 15.55 -9.35
C LEU A 14 33.96 14.96 -10.39
N LEU A 15 34.47 14.11 -11.30
CA LEU A 15 33.64 13.41 -12.29
C LEU A 15 32.66 12.44 -11.63
N VAL A 16 33.10 11.71 -10.60
CA VAL A 16 32.24 10.81 -9.83
C VAL A 16 31.13 11.60 -9.13
N LEU A 17 31.45 12.74 -8.52
CA LEU A 17 30.46 13.60 -7.85
C LEU A 17 29.44 14.17 -8.85
N LEU A 18 29.89 14.61 -10.03
CA LEU A 18 29.00 15.13 -11.09
C LEU A 18 28.02 14.09 -11.64
N VAL A 19 28.41 12.81 -11.66
CA VAL A 19 27.57 11.71 -12.17
C VAL A 19 26.67 11.11 -11.06
N TRP A 20 27.03 11.29 -9.79
CA TRP A 20 26.32 10.70 -8.65
C TRP A 20 24.90 11.26 -8.46
N ASP A 21 24.74 12.57 -8.57
CA ASP A 21 23.45 13.26 -8.38
C ASP A 21 22.37 12.84 -9.40
N PRO A 22 22.63 12.84 -10.73
CA PRO A 22 21.63 12.41 -11.71
C PRO A 22 21.29 10.92 -11.62
N VAL A 23 22.25 10.06 -11.26
CA VAL A 23 22.01 8.62 -11.07
C VAL A 23 21.06 8.37 -9.90
N ARG A 24 21.22 9.09 -8.78
CA ARG A 24 20.30 9.00 -7.63
C ARG A 24 18.90 9.46 -7.95
N LEU A 25 18.77 10.55 -8.71
CA LEU A 25 17.48 11.07 -9.13
C LEU A 25 16.72 10.06 -10.00
N VAL A 26 17.39 9.45 -10.99
CA VAL A 26 16.78 8.43 -11.85
C VAL A 26 16.31 7.21 -11.06
N LEU A 27 17.11 6.73 -10.09
CA LEU A 27 16.71 5.61 -9.24
C LEU A 27 15.49 5.93 -8.37
N ALA A 28 15.44 7.13 -7.79
CA ALA A 28 14.30 7.60 -7.01
C ALA A 28 13.01 7.68 -7.85
N ASN A 29 13.10 8.18 -9.08
CA ASN A 29 11.96 8.24 -10.00
C ASN A 29 11.46 6.84 -10.39
N ILE A 30 12.35 5.86 -10.60
CA ILE A 30 11.95 4.47 -10.89
C ILE A 30 11.14 3.87 -9.73
N GLN A 31 11.59 4.08 -8.49
CA GLN A 31 10.89 3.59 -7.30
C GLN A 31 9.54 4.31 -7.10
N GLU A 32 9.47 5.61 -7.37
CA GLU A 32 8.24 6.40 -7.28
C GLU A 32 7.22 6.00 -8.36
N ASP A 33 7.67 5.77 -9.59
CA ASP A 33 6.80 5.31 -10.68
C ASP A 33 6.29 3.89 -10.45
N GLU A 34 7.08 3.02 -9.81
CA GLU A 34 6.62 1.71 -9.37
C GLU A 34 5.58 1.82 -8.25
N ALA A 35 5.80 2.67 -7.23
CA ALA A 35 4.79 2.90 -6.20
C ALA A 35 3.48 3.47 -6.80
N LYS A 36 3.59 4.43 -7.72
CA LYS A 36 2.45 5.06 -8.41
C LYS A 36 1.70 4.07 -9.31
N ASN A 37 2.41 3.17 -9.99
CA ASN A 37 1.77 2.13 -10.80
C ASN A 37 0.95 1.18 -9.93
N ASN A 38 1.46 0.82 -8.75
CA ASN A 38 0.80 -0.11 -7.84
C ASN A 38 -0.47 0.52 -7.29
N ILE A 39 -0.40 1.78 -6.85
CA ILE A 39 -1.57 2.55 -6.39
C ILE A 39 -2.63 2.65 -7.50
N THR A 40 -2.22 2.90 -8.75
CA THR A 40 -3.15 2.96 -9.90
C THR A 40 -3.81 1.61 -10.18
N ILE A 41 -3.07 0.50 -10.02
CA ILE A 41 -3.63 -0.84 -10.18
C ILE A 41 -4.64 -1.14 -9.06
N PHE A 42 -4.30 -0.83 -7.81
CA PHE A 42 -5.20 -1.05 -6.67
C PHE A 42 -6.49 -0.25 -6.79
N THR A 43 -6.40 1.04 -7.12
CA THR A 43 -7.58 1.90 -7.32
C THR A 43 -8.46 1.37 -8.46
N ARG A 44 -7.87 0.97 -9.59
CA ARG A 44 -8.62 0.35 -10.68
C ARG A 44 -9.31 -0.96 -10.29
N ILE A 45 -8.69 -1.77 -9.42
CA ILE A 45 -9.33 -2.97 -8.89
C ILE A 45 -10.53 -2.59 -8.03
N LEU A 46 -10.37 -1.64 -7.10
CA LEU A 46 -11.46 -1.20 -6.23
C LEU A 46 -12.64 -0.62 -7.01
N ASP A 47 -12.39 0.21 -8.02
CA ASP A 47 -13.43 0.77 -8.88
C ASP A 47 -14.21 -0.34 -9.62
N ARG A 48 -13.49 -1.36 -10.11
CA ARG A 48 -14.10 -2.49 -10.82
C ARG A 48 -14.89 -3.44 -9.93
N LEU A 49 -14.61 -3.49 -8.62
CA LEU A 49 -15.38 -4.32 -7.69
C LEU A 49 -16.82 -3.83 -7.51
N LEU A 50 -17.08 -2.54 -7.74
CA LEU A 50 -18.40 -1.94 -7.58
C LEU A 50 -19.15 -1.75 -8.90
N ASP A 51 -18.49 -1.97 -10.04
CA ASP A 51 -19.12 -1.85 -11.36
C ASP A 51 -20.18 -2.96 -11.55
N GLY A 52 -21.44 -2.55 -11.67
CA GLY A 52 -22.57 -3.46 -11.82
C GLY A 52 -22.98 -4.26 -10.57
N TYR A 53 -22.42 -3.95 -9.39
CA TYR A 53 -22.79 -4.62 -8.14
C TYR A 53 -24.09 -4.03 -7.54
N ASP A 54 -25.07 -4.89 -7.22
CA ASP A 54 -26.33 -4.50 -6.56
C ASP A 54 -26.42 -5.13 -5.16
N ASN A 55 -26.16 -4.34 -4.12
CA ASN A 55 -26.15 -4.76 -2.70
C ASN A 55 -27.52 -5.23 -2.19
N ARG A 56 -28.60 -5.00 -2.94
CA ARG A 56 -29.95 -5.40 -2.55
C ARG A 56 -30.19 -6.88 -2.82
N LEU A 57 -29.39 -7.49 -3.67
CA LEU A 57 -29.48 -8.89 -4.04
C LEU A 57 -28.55 -9.71 -3.16
N ARG A 58 -29.08 -10.79 -2.58
CA ARG A 58 -28.27 -11.78 -1.88
C ARG A 58 -27.36 -12.50 -2.89
N PRO A 59 -26.10 -12.83 -2.54
CA PRO A 59 -25.29 -13.74 -3.35
C PRO A 59 -26.03 -15.04 -3.67
N GLY A 60 -25.96 -15.50 -4.92
CA GLY A 60 -26.61 -16.74 -5.35
C GLY A 60 -28.15 -16.67 -5.40
N LEU A 61 -28.74 -15.48 -5.58
CA LEU A 61 -30.21 -15.31 -5.66
C LEU A 61 -30.81 -16.21 -6.75
N GLY A 62 -31.71 -17.11 -6.35
CA GLY A 62 -32.38 -18.06 -7.25
C GLY A 62 -31.67 -19.40 -7.44
N ASP A 63 -30.48 -19.58 -6.85
CA ASP A 63 -29.70 -20.81 -6.93
C ASP A 63 -29.52 -21.44 -5.53
N SER A 64 -28.62 -20.88 -4.72
CA SER A 64 -28.20 -21.45 -3.44
C SER A 64 -28.56 -20.58 -2.22
N ILE A 65 -28.57 -21.21 -1.05
CA ILE A 65 -28.64 -20.51 0.24
C ILE A 65 -27.27 -19.92 0.58
N THR A 66 -27.25 -18.76 1.22
CA THR A 66 -26.01 -18.15 1.69
C THR A 66 -25.76 -18.58 3.13
N GLU A 67 -24.68 -19.34 3.35
CA GLU A 67 -24.22 -19.69 4.69
C GLU A 67 -23.41 -18.54 5.30
N VAL A 68 -23.76 -18.12 6.52
CA VAL A 68 -23.10 -17.03 7.22
C VAL A 68 -22.38 -17.58 8.45
N PHE A 69 -21.05 -17.59 8.40
CA PHE A 69 -20.21 -17.95 9.52
C PHE A 69 -20.05 -16.76 10.46
N THR A 70 -20.66 -16.85 11.64
CA THR A 70 -20.58 -15.80 12.65
C THR A 70 -19.48 -16.10 13.65
N ASN A 71 -18.72 -15.07 14.03
CA ASN A 71 -17.67 -15.15 15.04
C ASN A 71 -17.78 -13.92 15.94
N ILE A 72 -18.02 -14.15 17.23
CA ILE A 72 -18.24 -13.10 18.22
C ILE A 72 -17.10 -13.18 19.24
N TYR A 73 -16.34 -12.09 19.35
CA TYR A 73 -15.30 -11.91 20.36
C TYR A 73 -15.69 -10.77 21.29
N VAL A 74 -15.97 -11.09 22.56
CA VAL A 74 -16.32 -10.09 23.58
C VAL A 74 -15.05 -9.60 24.26
N THR A 75 -14.73 -8.31 24.11
CA THR A 75 -13.56 -7.69 24.75
C THR A 75 -13.76 -7.50 26.26
N SER A 76 -14.97 -7.15 26.68
CA SER A 76 -15.35 -7.01 28.09
C SER A 76 -16.85 -7.10 28.24
N PHE A 77 -17.32 -7.64 29.35
CA PHE A 77 -18.72 -7.57 29.74
C PHE A 77 -18.95 -6.31 30.57
N GLY A 78 -19.96 -5.52 30.19
CA GLY A 78 -20.42 -4.37 30.99
C GLY A 78 -21.04 -4.82 32.31
N PRO A 79 -21.21 -3.91 33.29
CA PRO A 79 -21.92 -4.23 34.52
C PRO A 79 -23.40 -4.50 34.21
N VAL A 80 -23.93 -5.59 34.76
CA VAL A 80 -25.32 -6.01 34.57
C VAL A 80 -26.22 -5.32 35.59
N SER A 81 -27.31 -4.67 35.13
CA SER A 81 -28.26 -3.96 36.00
C SER A 81 -29.53 -4.80 36.21
N ASP A 82 -29.75 -5.27 37.43
CA ASP A 82 -30.94 -6.07 37.78
C ASP A 82 -32.25 -5.26 37.72
N THR A 83 -32.19 -3.93 37.91
CA THR A 83 -33.37 -3.05 37.88
C THR A 83 -33.88 -2.79 36.48
N ASP A 84 -32.98 -2.77 35.49
CA ASP A 84 -33.35 -2.51 34.09
C ASP A 84 -33.60 -3.82 33.31
N MET A 85 -33.21 -4.97 33.88
CA MET A 85 -33.25 -6.29 33.24
C MET A 85 -32.57 -6.30 31.85
N VAL A 86 -31.60 -5.41 31.65
CA VAL A 86 -30.76 -5.36 30.46
C VAL A 86 -29.33 -5.69 30.90
N LEU A 87 -28.72 -6.63 30.18
CA LEU A 87 -27.29 -6.93 30.28
C LEU A 87 -26.44 -5.74 29.85
#